data_AF-A0A0U9HTQ2-F1
#
_entry.id   AF-A0A0U9HTQ2-F1
#
_cell.length_a   1.000
_cell.length_b   1.000
_cell.length_c   1.000
_cell.angle_alpha   90.00
_cell.angle_beta   90.00
_cell.angle_gamma   90.00
#
_symmetry.space_group_name_H-M   'P 1'
#
loop_
_entity.id
_entity.type
_entity.pdbx_description
1 polymer ?
#
loop_
_entity_poly.entity_id
_entity_poly.type
_entity_poly.pdbx_seq_one_letter_code
_entity_poly.pdbx_strand_id
1 'polypeptide(L)'
;MRCSRCSANGIDVWYCTRECQAADYKAHKQACKAGVASFDSTHPETTSYGNRMFTSQGLPKGLQTVAASKDNPRQWCEGPSEKRTYIRFVDSFRLRTEDEYSFNGDVSGLYAQEDPMPCFKRYLKKAKAKGLMPDWWNAEKEAELLDVARSDKWAAIHLAVEKSDITEHYGYASMEHMVLRGLAEQVTGSSVMSMF
;
A
#
# COMPACT_ATOMS: atom_id res chain seq x y z
N MET A 1 14.79 21.44 7.48
CA MET A 1 13.96 20.41 8.14
C MET A 1 14.59 19.03 8.00
N ARG A 2 14.25 18.07 8.88
CA ARG A 2 14.83 16.71 8.86
C ARG A 2 13.81 15.66 8.43
N CYS A 3 14.28 14.57 7.83
CA CYS A 3 13.45 13.38 7.66
C CYS A 3 13.16 12.76 9.02
N SER A 4 11.89 12.76 9.44
CA SER A 4 11.47 12.27 10.77
C SER A 4 11.84 10.81 11.01
N ARG A 5 11.77 9.98 9.96
CA ARG A 5 12.13 8.56 10.04
C ARG A 5 13.63 8.35 10.18
N CYS A 6 14.44 9.03 9.37
CA CYS A 6 15.90 8.98 9.50
C CYS A 6 16.34 9.51 10.86
N SER A 7 15.77 10.63 11.31
CA SER A 7 16.07 11.20 12.62
C SER A 7 15.73 10.24 13.77
N ALA A 8 14.63 9.48 13.66
CA ALA A 8 14.27 8.44 14.63
C ALA A 8 15.25 7.26 14.64
N ASN A 9 15.93 7.01 13.52
CA ASN A 9 16.93 5.96 13.36
C ASN A 9 18.38 6.47 13.55
N GLY A 10 18.57 7.69 14.06
CA GLY A 10 19.90 8.26 14.30
C GLY A 10 20.64 8.73 13.04
N ILE A 11 19.93 8.95 11.93
CA ILE A 11 20.48 9.37 10.65
C ILE A 11 20.01 10.78 10.35
N ASP A 12 20.95 11.69 10.12
CA ASP A 12 20.64 13.08 9.80
C ASP A 12 20.56 13.31 8.28
N VAL A 13 19.33 13.43 7.78
CA VAL A 13 19.04 13.86 6.39
C VAL A 13 18.26 15.17 6.42
N TRP A 14 18.81 16.19 5.76
CA TRP A 14 18.35 17.58 5.83
C TRP A 14 17.81 18.08 4.50
N TYR A 15 16.74 18.87 4.60
CA TYR A 15 16.09 19.52 3.46
C TYR A 15 15.84 21.00 3.74
N CYS A 16 15.93 21.83 2.71
CA CYS A 16 15.59 23.26 2.76
C CYS A 16 14.14 23.47 3.21
N THR A 17 13.22 22.81 2.51
CA THR A 17 11.78 22.90 2.73
C THR A 17 11.13 21.53 2.64
N ARG A 18 9.82 21.48 2.91
CA ARG A 18 9.03 20.25 2.79
C ARG A 18 8.89 19.81 1.34
N GLU A 19 8.82 20.76 0.42
CA GLU A 19 8.82 20.51 -1.03
C GLU A 19 10.14 19.89 -1.48
N CYS A 20 11.29 20.39 -0.97
CA CYS A 20 12.61 19.81 -1.25
C CYS A 20 12.67 18.33 -0.85
N GLN A 21 12.11 17.98 0.32
CA GLN A 21 12.05 16.59 0.76
C GLN A 21 11.11 15.74 -0.09
N ALA A 22 9.90 16.24 -0.39
CA ALA A 22 8.93 15.50 -1.19
C ALA A 22 9.46 15.23 -2.61
N ALA A 23 10.23 16.16 -3.18
CA ALA A 23 10.90 16.00 -4.46
C ALA A 23 12.02 14.93 -4.42
N ASP A 24 12.82 14.93 -3.35
CA ASP A 24 13.92 13.96 -3.17
C ASP A 24 13.44 12.56 -2.73
N TYR A 25 12.22 12.45 -2.21
CA TYR A 25 11.73 11.23 -1.59
C TYR A 25 11.82 10.00 -2.51
N LYS A 26 11.62 10.15 -3.83
CA LYS A 26 11.77 9.04 -4.78
C LYS A 26 13.19 8.44 -4.78
N ALA A 27 14.22 9.26 -4.62
CA ALA A 27 15.61 8.81 -4.49
C ALA A 27 15.94 8.39 -3.05
N HIS A 28 15.45 9.15 -2.07
CA HIS A 28 15.74 8.93 -0.66
C HIS A 28 15.02 7.70 -0.05
N LYS A 29 13.86 7.29 -0.57
CA LYS A 29 12.99 6.29 0.08
C LYS A 29 13.68 4.96 0.38
N GLN A 30 14.57 4.48 -0.48
CA GLN A 30 15.31 3.24 -0.23
C GLN A 30 16.29 3.39 0.93
N ALA A 31 17.09 4.46 0.95
CA ALA A 31 18.01 4.75 2.05
C ALA A 31 17.26 5.02 3.37
N CYS A 32 16.13 5.72 3.27
CA CYS A 32 15.21 5.99 4.38
C CYS A 32 14.65 4.69 5.00
N LYS A 33 14.31 3.69 4.17
CA LYS A 33 13.87 2.37 4.61
C LYS A 33 15.01 1.56 5.24
N ALA A 34 16.19 1.58 4.62
CA ALA A 34 17.35 0.78 5.03
C ALA A 34 18.05 1.29 6.31
N GLY A 35 17.75 2.51 6.76
CA GLY A 35 18.42 3.07 7.93
C GLY A 35 19.90 3.37 7.64
N VAL A 36 20.22 3.77 6.41
CA VAL A 36 21.56 4.24 6.03
C VAL A 36 21.47 5.64 5.43
N ALA A 37 22.51 6.46 5.60
CA ALA A 37 22.66 7.68 4.82
C ALA A 37 22.92 7.27 3.35
N SER A 38 22.18 7.85 2.40
CA SER A 38 22.27 7.50 0.97
C SER A 38 23.71 7.50 0.47
N PHE A 39 24.10 6.48 -0.30
CA PHE A 39 25.25 6.53 -1.19
C PHE A 39 24.79 6.55 -2.65
N ASP A 40 25.61 7.19 -3.46
CA ASP A 40 25.37 7.73 -4.80
C ASP A 40 24.72 6.79 -5.84
N SER A 41 24.07 7.43 -6.81
CA SER A 41 23.28 6.84 -7.89
C SER A 41 24.17 6.11 -8.89
N THR A 42 23.85 4.86 -9.23
CA THR A 42 24.22 4.30 -10.54
C THR A 42 23.13 3.33 -11.02
N HIS A 43 22.47 3.70 -12.10
CA HIS A 43 21.55 2.87 -12.88
C HIS A 43 22.25 1.60 -13.40
N PRO A 44 21.49 0.53 -13.71
CA PRO A 44 21.28 0.25 -15.14
C PRO A 44 19.82 -0.09 -15.50
N GLU A 45 19.66 -0.30 -16.80
CA GLU A 45 18.48 -0.11 -17.64
C GLU A 45 17.53 -1.32 -17.76
N THR A 46 16.29 -0.99 -18.11
CA THR A 46 15.43 -1.58 -19.15
C THR A 46 15.47 -3.10 -19.36
N THR A 47 14.35 -3.76 -19.09
CA THR A 47 13.96 -4.96 -19.85
C THR A 47 12.47 -4.90 -20.21
N SER A 48 12.24 -4.66 -21.50
CA SER A 48 10.95 -4.77 -22.16
C SER A 48 10.52 -6.23 -22.22
N TYR A 49 9.33 -6.56 -21.73
CA TYR A 49 8.63 -7.81 -22.06
C TYR A 49 7.25 -7.50 -22.61
N GLY A 50 7.06 -7.90 -23.87
CA GLY A 50 5.95 -7.50 -24.72
C GLY A 50 4.58 -8.06 -24.32
N ASN A 51 3.58 -7.36 -24.83
CA ASN A 51 2.17 -7.73 -24.78
C ASN A 51 1.94 -9.13 -25.36
N ARG A 52 1.36 -10.03 -24.57
CA ARG A 52 0.57 -11.14 -25.08
C ARG A 52 -0.84 -11.06 -24.51
N MET A 53 -1.81 -10.84 -25.40
CA MET A 53 -3.23 -11.03 -25.16
C MET A 53 -3.46 -12.46 -24.64
N PHE A 54 -4.20 -12.61 -23.54
CA PHE A 54 -4.63 -13.91 -23.03
C PHE A 54 -6.15 -13.97 -22.94
N THR A 55 -6.72 -14.98 -23.60
CA THR A 55 -8.14 -15.26 -23.72
C THR A 55 -8.68 -15.94 -22.45
N SER A 56 -9.96 -15.77 -22.20
CA SER A 56 -10.62 -15.96 -20.90
C SER A 56 -10.94 -17.41 -20.50
N GLN A 57 -10.11 -18.40 -20.83
CA GLN A 57 -10.41 -19.79 -20.49
C GLN A 57 -9.23 -20.49 -19.80
N GLY A 58 -9.33 -20.62 -18.47
CA GLY A 58 -8.45 -21.44 -17.62
C GLY A 58 -7.53 -20.64 -16.69
N LEU A 59 -8.10 -19.84 -15.77
CA LEU A 59 -7.33 -19.00 -14.86
C LEU A 59 -7.01 -19.70 -13.51
N PRO A 60 -5.76 -19.66 -13.02
CA PRO A 60 -5.41 -20.11 -11.67
C PRO A 60 -6.13 -19.28 -10.60
N LYS A 61 -6.41 -19.86 -9.42
CA LYS A 61 -7.21 -19.25 -8.33
C LYS A 61 -6.79 -17.81 -7.97
N GLY A 62 -5.50 -17.46 -8.09
CA GLY A 62 -4.99 -16.10 -7.87
C GLY A 62 -5.59 -15.06 -8.83
N LEU A 63 -5.89 -15.44 -10.07
CA LEU A 63 -6.47 -14.55 -11.07
C LEU A 63 -8.00 -14.43 -10.99
N GLN A 64 -8.68 -15.29 -10.20
CA GLN A 64 -10.08 -15.08 -9.89
C GLN A 64 -10.28 -13.96 -8.86
N THR A 65 -9.23 -13.62 -8.10
CA THR A 65 -9.26 -12.62 -7.01
C THR A 65 -8.94 -11.20 -7.50
N VAL A 66 -8.41 -11.06 -8.72
CA VAL A 66 -7.98 -9.74 -9.27
C VAL A 66 -9.09 -8.98 -9.98
N ALA A 67 -10.19 -9.64 -10.36
CA ALA A 67 -11.40 -8.94 -10.70
C ALA A 67 -12.20 -8.79 -9.42
N ALA A 68 -12.35 -7.55 -8.94
CA ALA A 68 -13.42 -7.20 -8.02
C ALA A 68 -14.75 -7.59 -8.68
N SER A 69 -15.20 -8.83 -8.50
CA SER A 69 -16.49 -9.24 -9.02
C SER A 69 -17.52 -8.37 -8.33
N LYS A 70 -18.37 -7.68 -9.11
CA LYS A 70 -19.53 -6.96 -8.56
C LYS A 70 -20.40 -7.90 -7.70
N ASP A 71 -20.32 -9.20 -7.98
CA ASP A 71 -21.10 -10.25 -7.31
C ASP A 71 -20.46 -10.69 -5.99
N ASN A 72 -19.17 -10.42 -5.74
CA ASN A 72 -18.51 -10.74 -4.48
C ASN A 72 -17.51 -9.66 -4.03
N PRO A 73 -18.00 -8.57 -3.40
CA PRO A 73 -17.16 -7.47 -2.92
C PRO A 73 -16.21 -7.87 -1.76
N ARG A 74 -16.36 -9.08 -1.19
CA ARG A 74 -15.61 -9.54 -0.01
C ARG A 74 -14.58 -10.62 -0.31
N GLN A 75 -14.36 -10.93 -1.60
CA GLN A 75 -13.39 -11.93 -2.04
C GLN A 75 -11.97 -11.71 -1.49
N TRP A 76 -11.57 -10.46 -1.26
CA TRP A 76 -10.26 -10.10 -0.71
C TRP A 76 -9.99 -10.67 0.71
N CYS A 77 -11.04 -11.01 1.46
CA CYS A 77 -10.96 -11.56 2.81
C CYS A 77 -11.41 -13.02 2.93
N GLU A 78 -11.64 -13.72 1.80
CA GLU A 78 -12.04 -15.14 1.81
C GLU A 78 -10.84 -16.08 2.00
N GLY A 79 -10.81 -16.79 3.13
CA GLY A 79 -9.81 -17.84 3.42
C GLY A 79 -8.67 -17.44 4.38
N PRO A 80 -8.17 -16.18 4.43
CA PRO A 80 -7.18 -15.78 5.42
C PRO A 80 -7.69 -15.82 6.87
N SER A 81 -6.75 -15.90 7.81
CA SER A 81 -7.02 -15.61 9.22
C SER A 81 -7.41 -14.13 9.44
N GLU A 82 -8.01 -13.81 10.59
CA GLU A 82 -8.35 -12.43 10.97
C GLU A 82 -7.13 -11.51 10.90
N LYS A 83 -6.01 -11.94 11.50
CA LYS A 83 -4.75 -11.17 11.45
C LYS A 83 -4.28 -10.90 10.02
N ARG A 84 -4.34 -11.89 9.14
CA ARG A 84 -3.95 -11.73 7.73
C ARG A 84 -4.91 -10.79 7.00
N THR A 85 -6.19 -10.81 7.34
CA THR A 85 -7.20 -9.88 6.83
C THR A 85 -6.88 -8.45 7.26
N TYR A 86 -6.49 -8.22 8.51
CA TYR A 86 -6.09 -6.89 8.98
C TYR A 86 -4.88 -6.37 8.22
N ILE A 87 -3.83 -7.19 8.10
CA ILE A 87 -2.61 -6.81 7.38
C ILE A 87 -2.93 -6.47 5.93
N ARG A 88 -3.73 -7.30 5.23
CA ARG A 88 -4.19 -6.99 3.86
C ARG A 88 -4.94 -5.67 3.79
N PHE A 89 -5.85 -5.39 4.72
CA PHE A 89 -6.60 -4.14 4.70
C PHE A 89 -5.68 -2.93 4.87
N VAL A 90 -4.72 -3.01 5.80
CA VAL A 90 -3.72 -1.96 6.00
C VAL A 90 -2.82 -1.79 4.77
N ASP A 91 -2.31 -2.89 4.21
CA ASP A 91 -1.43 -2.85 3.04
C ASP A 91 -2.16 -2.32 1.80
N SER A 92 -3.47 -2.54 1.67
CA SER A 92 -4.27 -1.92 0.61
C SER A 92 -4.25 -0.40 0.69
N PHE A 93 -4.35 0.16 1.90
CA PHE A 93 -4.27 1.60 2.12
C PHE A 93 -2.86 2.13 1.84
N ARG A 94 -1.82 1.47 2.40
CA ARG A 94 -0.43 1.89 2.24
C ARG A 94 0.00 1.87 0.77
N LEU A 95 -0.33 0.80 0.05
CA LEU A 95 -0.02 0.65 -1.38
C LEU A 95 -0.80 1.67 -2.21
N ARG A 96 -2.04 1.98 -1.85
CA ARG A 96 -2.82 3.04 -2.50
C ARG A 96 -2.20 4.41 -2.32
N THR A 97 -1.70 4.72 -1.12
CA THR A 97 -1.03 6.01 -0.86
C THR A 97 0.27 6.11 -1.66
N GLU A 98 1.06 5.02 -1.78
CA GLU A 98 2.25 4.99 -2.65
C GLU A 98 1.88 5.17 -4.13
N ASP A 99 0.81 4.53 -4.61
CA ASP A 99 0.35 4.67 -6.00
C ASP A 99 -0.14 6.11 -6.26
N GLU A 100 -0.92 6.73 -5.37
CA GLU A 100 -1.38 8.12 -5.50
C GLU A 100 -0.21 9.12 -5.50
N TYR A 101 0.81 8.90 -4.67
CA TYR A 101 2.04 9.69 -4.70
C TYR A 101 2.82 9.49 -6.01
N SER A 102 3.00 8.23 -6.43
CA SER A 102 3.85 7.88 -7.59
C SER A 102 3.25 8.28 -8.93
N PHE A 103 1.92 8.21 -9.08
CA PHE A 103 1.23 8.44 -10.35
C PHE A 103 0.54 9.80 -10.43
N ASN A 104 0.01 10.32 -9.31
CA ASN A 104 -0.73 11.58 -9.30
C ASN A 104 0.02 12.73 -8.60
N GLY A 105 1.18 12.44 -7.97
CA GLY A 105 1.94 13.44 -7.22
C GLY A 105 1.22 13.95 -5.97
N ASP A 106 0.21 13.24 -5.46
CA ASP A 106 -0.47 13.63 -4.23
C ASP A 106 0.45 13.40 -3.01
N VAL A 107 0.65 14.45 -2.21
CA VAL A 107 1.56 14.46 -1.06
C VAL A 107 0.75 14.56 0.24
N SER A 108 -0.25 13.70 0.40
CA SER A 108 -1.11 13.66 1.59
C SER A 108 -0.73 12.55 2.58
N GLY A 109 -1.03 12.73 3.87
CA GLY A 109 -0.82 11.70 4.91
C GLY A 109 0.65 11.32 5.15
N LEU A 110 0.97 10.04 4.96
CA LEU A 110 2.32 9.47 5.22
C LEU A 110 3.42 10.26 4.50
N TYR A 111 3.17 10.66 3.26
CA TYR A 111 4.14 11.39 2.43
C TYR A 111 4.18 12.90 2.76
N ALA A 112 3.17 13.41 3.46
CA ALA A 112 3.12 14.77 4.00
C ALA A 112 3.82 14.90 5.37
N GLN A 113 4.32 13.79 5.94
CA GLN A 113 4.65 13.67 7.37
C GLN A 113 3.51 14.07 8.32
N GLU A 114 2.27 13.87 7.89
CA GLU A 114 1.11 13.97 8.76
C GLU A 114 0.86 12.61 9.41
N ASP A 115 0.11 12.59 10.52
CA ASP A 115 -0.40 11.34 11.05
C ASP A 115 -1.28 10.68 9.96
N PRO A 116 -0.93 9.47 9.46
CA PRO A 116 -1.75 8.78 8.47
C PRO A 116 -3.05 8.20 9.06
N MET A 117 -3.19 8.16 10.40
CA MET A 117 -4.32 7.52 11.08
C MET A 117 -5.69 8.16 10.76
N PRO A 118 -5.86 9.50 10.69
CA PRO A 118 -7.11 10.10 10.25
C PRO A 118 -7.49 9.72 8.82
N CYS A 119 -6.52 9.65 7.90
CA CYS A 119 -6.73 9.18 6.52
C CYS A 119 -7.18 7.71 6.50
N PHE A 120 -6.48 6.86 7.26
CA PHE A 120 -6.80 5.45 7.39
C PHE A 120 -8.20 5.22 7.98
N LYS A 121 -8.60 5.98 9.01
CA LYS A 121 -9.96 5.92 9.57
C LYS A 121 -11.03 6.34 8.56
N ARG A 122 -10.77 7.35 7.72
CA ARG A 122 -11.68 7.72 6.62
C ARG A 122 -11.79 6.61 5.58
N TYR A 123 -10.67 5.96 5.25
CA TYR A 123 -10.62 4.81 4.35
C TYR A 123 -11.43 3.63 4.90
N LEU A 124 -11.26 3.28 6.18
CA LEU A 124 -12.06 2.27 6.87
C LEU A 124 -13.57 2.61 6.87
N LYS A 125 -13.92 3.87 7.17
CA LYS A 125 -15.32 4.33 7.12
C LYS A 125 -15.94 4.11 5.74
N LYS A 126 -15.19 4.41 4.66
CA LYS A 126 -15.63 4.15 3.28
C LYS A 126 -15.81 2.66 3.00
N ALA A 127 -14.88 1.81 3.44
CA ALA A 127 -14.96 0.36 3.28
C ALA A 127 -16.22 -0.22 3.97
N LYS A 128 -16.50 0.22 5.21
CA LYS A 128 -17.71 -0.14 5.95
C LYS A 128 -18.98 0.28 5.23
N ALA A 129 -19.04 1.53 4.76
CA ALA A 129 -20.22 2.06 4.05
C ALA A 129 -20.49 1.31 2.73
N LYS A 130 -19.46 0.70 2.13
CA LYS A 130 -19.57 -0.11 0.92
C LYS A 130 -19.79 -1.60 1.18
N GLY A 131 -19.93 -2.03 2.44
CA GLY A 131 -20.17 -3.43 2.78
C GLY A 131 -18.97 -4.35 2.49
N LEU A 132 -17.74 -3.80 2.47
CA LEU A 132 -16.54 -4.57 2.12
C LEU A 132 -15.97 -5.39 3.28
N MET A 133 -16.56 -5.26 4.48
CA MET A 133 -16.03 -5.88 5.68
C MET A 133 -16.50 -7.33 5.83
N PRO A 134 -15.64 -8.22 6.36
CA PRO A 134 -15.99 -9.62 6.61
C PRO A 134 -17.24 -9.75 7.49
N ASP A 135 -17.95 -10.88 7.40
CA ASP A 135 -19.16 -11.11 8.20
C ASP A 135 -18.91 -11.14 9.72
N TRP A 136 -17.70 -11.53 10.12
CA TRP A 136 -17.28 -11.52 11.53
C TRP A 136 -16.89 -10.11 12.04
N TRP A 137 -16.98 -9.07 11.20
CA TRP A 137 -16.55 -7.73 11.56
C TRP A 137 -17.44 -7.09 12.64
N ASN A 138 -16.81 -6.58 13.69
CA ASN A 138 -17.48 -5.87 14.78
C ASN A 138 -16.57 -4.75 15.35
N ALA A 139 -17.02 -4.07 16.41
CA ALA A 139 -16.28 -2.96 17.02
C ALA A 139 -14.95 -3.38 17.66
N GLU A 140 -14.86 -4.60 18.19
CA GLU A 140 -13.61 -5.13 18.75
C GLU A 140 -12.59 -5.37 17.64
N LYS A 141 -13.03 -5.95 16.51
CA LYS A 141 -12.21 -6.21 15.32
C LYS A 141 -11.73 -4.91 14.67
N GLU A 142 -12.54 -3.86 14.72
CA GLU A 142 -12.12 -2.52 14.32
C GLU A 142 -11.01 -1.97 15.23
N ALA A 143 -11.13 -2.13 16.55
CA ALA A 143 -10.08 -1.73 17.48
C ALA A 143 -8.78 -2.51 17.26
N GLU A 144 -8.87 -3.83 17.04
CA GLU A 144 -7.73 -4.69 16.69
C GLU A 144 -7.05 -4.24 15.39
N LEU A 145 -7.82 -3.93 14.33
CA LEU A 145 -7.28 -3.40 13.08
C LEU A 145 -6.53 -2.08 13.31
N LEU A 146 -7.08 -1.17 14.10
CA LEU A 146 -6.44 0.11 14.41
C LEU A 146 -5.15 -0.07 15.22
N ASP A 147 -5.07 -1.10 16.05
CA ASP A 147 -3.84 -1.44 16.76
C ASP A 147 -2.77 -2.02 15.82
N VAL A 148 -3.16 -2.97 14.95
CA VAL A 148 -2.27 -3.50 13.89
C VAL A 148 -1.74 -2.36 13.02
N ALA A 149 -2.63 -1.48 12.57
CA ALA A 149 -2.27 -0.31 11.78
C ALA A 149 -1.28 0.60 12.53
N ARG A 150 -1.36 0.72 13.86
CA ARG A 150 -0.46 1.58 14.62
C ARG A 150 0.91 0.94 14.84
N SER A 151 0.95 -0.35 15.18
CA SER A 151 2.09 -0.94 15.89
C SER A 151 2.64 -2.22 15.28
N ASP A 152 1.99 -2.83 14.27
CA ASP A 152 2.47 -4.09 13.70
C ASP A 152 3.83 -3.89 13.01
N LYS A 153 4.74 -4.86 13.23
CA LYS A 153 6.13 -4.79 12.73
C LYS A 153 6.22 -4.65 11.21
N TRP A 154 5.25 -5.21 10.49
CA TRP A 154 5.17 -5.12 9.04
C TRP A 154 4.14 -4.09 8.61
N ALA A 155 2.93 -4.20 9.16
CA ALA A 155 1.73 -3.50 8.72
C ALA A 155 1.52 -2.14 9.39
N ALA A 156 2.48 -1.60 10.13
CA ALA A 156 2.30 -0.26 10.67
C ALA A 156 2.15 0.78 9.54
N ILE A 157 1.08 1.57 9.59
CA ILE A 157 0.66 2.51 8.53
C ILE A 157 1.67 3.62 8.27
N HIS A 158 2.59 3.87 9.20
CA HIS A 158 3.65 4.86 9.06
C HIS A 158 4.86 4.33 8.26
N LEU A 159 4.85 3.05 7.87
CA LEU A 159 5.89 2.44 7.06
C LEU A 159 5.42 2.42 5.60
N ALA A 160 6.09 3.16 4.71
CA ALA A 160 5.80 3.07 3.27
C ALA A 160 6.14 1.68 2.70
N VAL A 161 5.37 1.21 1.71
CA VAL A 161 5.58 -0.05 0.98
C VAL A 161 5.48 0.17 -0.51
N GLU A 162 6.29 -0.59 -1.25
CA GLU A 162 6.24 -0.69 -2.70
C GLU A 162 5.64 -2.02 -3.14
N LYS A 163 5.29 -2.11 -4.43
CA LYS A 163 4.85 -3.36 -5.05
C LYS A 163 5.82 -4.52 -4.79
N SER A 164 7.13 -4.28 -4.86
CA SER A 164 8.16 -5.29 -4.59
C SER A 164 8.09 -5.79 -3.15
N ASP A 165 7.95 -4.88 -2.18
CA ASP A 165 7.87 -5.20 -0.75
C ASP A 165 6.66 -6.11 -0.47
N ILE A 166 5.50 -5.78 -1.05
CA ILE A 166 4.30 -6.63 -0.98
C ILE A 166 4.56 -7.99 -1.64
N THR A 167 5.17 -8.00 -2.82
CA THR A 167 5.41 -9.23 -3.57
C THR A 167 6.38 -10.16 -2.83
N GLU A 168 7.39 -9.61 -2.15
CA GLU A 168 8.32 -10.36 -1.31
C GLU A 168 7.63 -10.90 -0.04
N HIS A 169 6.91 -10.04 0.70
CA HIS A 169 6.23 -10.44 1.94
C HIS A 169 5.14 -11.50 1.72
N TYR A 170 4.41 -11.40 0.62
CA TYR A 170 3.29 -12.29 0.29
C TYR A 170 3.69 -13.47 -0.60
N GLY A 171 4.86 -13.42 -1.24
CA GLY A 171 5.36 -14.39 -2.19
C GLY A 171 5.10 -14.00 -3.65
N TYR A 172 6.10 -14.21 -4.51
CA TYR A 172 6.12 -13.75 -5.90
C TYR A 172 4.98 -14.27 -6.78
N ALA A 173 4.50 -15.50 -6.51
CA ALA A 173 3.40 -16.11 -7.25
C ALA A 173 2.00 -15.75 -6.71
N SER A 174 1.90 -15.00 -5.61
CA SER A 174 0.62 -14.77 -4.91
C SER A 174 -0.31 -13.77 -5.60
N MET A 175 0.23 -12.91 -6.47
CA MET A 175 -0.49 -11.77 -7.08
C MET A 175 -1.15 -10.81 -6.07
N GLU A 176 -0.71 -10.82 -4.81
CA GLU A 176 -1.39 -10.09 -3.72
C GLU A 176 -1.40 -8.58 -3.92
N HIS A 177 -0.37 -8.00 -4.53
CA HIS A 177 -0.36 -6.58 -4.89
C HIS A 177 -1.57 -6.19 -5.78
N MET A 178 -2.09 -7.08 -6.62
CA MET A 178 -3.29 -6.83 -7.42
C MET A 178 -4.56 -6.92 -6.59
N VAL A 179 -4.65 -7.88 -5.66
CA VAL A 179 -5.78 -8.02 -4.72
C VAL A 179 -5.90 -6.77 -3.85
N LEU A 180 -4.77 -6.30 -3.32
CA LEU A 180 -4.71 -5.08 -2.50
C LEU A 180 -5.12 -3.83 -3.27
N ARG A 181 -4.69 -3.70 -4.53
CA ARG A 181 -5.12 -2.61 -5.41
C ARG A 181 -6.61 -2.68 -5.72
N GLY A 182 -7.13 -3.87 -6.05
CA GLY A 182 -8.55 -4.07 -6.28
C GLY A 182 -9.40 -3.70 -5.07
N LEU A 183 -8.96 -4.06 -3.86
CA LEU A 183 -9.61 -3.60 -2.62
C LEU A 183 -9.57 -2.07 -2.50
N ALA A 184 -8.42 -1.43 -2.74
CA ALA A 184 -8.31 0.02 -2.65
C ALA A 184 -9.17 0.76 -3.67
N GLU A 185 -9.31 0.24 -4.88
CA GLU A 185 -10.24 0.77 -5.88
C GLU A 185 -11.68 0.62 -5.41
N GLN A 186 -12.07 -0.52 -4.85
CA GLN A 186 -13.40 -0.70 -4.27
C GLN A 186 -13.65 0.30 -3.14
N VAL A 187 -12.70 0.54 -2.24
CA VAL A 187 -12.85 1.50 -1.13
C VAL A 187 -12.95 2.94 -1.64
N THR A 188 -12.05 3.36 -2.53
CA THR A 188 -11.96 4.75 -2.99
C THR A 188 -12.99 5.10 -4.06
N GLY A 189 -13.39 4.13 -4.89
CA GLY A 189 -14.25 4.34 -6.07
C GLY A 189 -13.51 4.92 -7.28
N SER A 190 -12.18 5.02 -7.24
CA SER A 190 -11.37 5.57 -8.32
C SER A 190 -10.30 4.57 -8.71
N SER A 191 -10.24 4.21 -9.99
CA SER A 191 -9.12 3.42 -10.52
C SER A 191 -7.94 4.34 -10.77
N VAL A 192 -6.82 4.06 -10.11
CA VAL A 192 -5.52 4.68 -10.43
C VAL A 192 -4.85 3.97 -11.62
N MET A 193 -5.36 2.80 -12.04
CA MET A 193 -4.87 2.06 -13.20
C MET A 193 -5.46 2.53 -14.55
N SER A 194 -6.27 3.59 -14.56
CA SER A 194 -6.89 4.15 -15.77
C SER A 194 -5.96 5.07 -16.59
N MET A 195 -4.70 5.27 -16.19
CA MET A 195 -3.74 6.15 -16.89
C MET A 195 -2.64 5.38 -17.63
N PHE A 196 -2.95 4.20 -18.17
CA PHE A 196 -2.11 3.50 -19.15
C PHE A 196 -2.91 3.23 -20.43
#